data_AF-A0A5N5N8W3-F1
#
_entry.id   AF-A0A5N5N8W3-F1
#
_cell.length_a   1.000
_cell.length_b   1.000
_cell.length_c   1.000
_cell.angle_alpha   90.00
_cell.angle_beta   90.00
_cell.angle_gamma   90.00
#
_symmetry.space_group_name_H-M   'P 1'
#
loop_
_entity.id
_entity.type
_entity.pdbx_description
1 polymer ?
#
loop_
_entity_poly.entity_id
_entity_poly.type
_entity_poly.pdbx_seq_one_letter_code
_entity_poly.pdbx_strand_id
1 'polypeptide(L)'
;MGFLPSMLRDDRVILGFFGTAAVVTSWIMYLLLEDFRDEAEIKPDQPKTQYITQETEDNLKLTTLGTLLGHYNYAIRDTAAKIVCDRAANDGSTLDVLLWGITRPDYEERMKNLRALAMITDQNTLPLLHHDRAYSALVRSLELCVPTEHKPEDKLNDKSYDEYYLRDMAEKLCLMFVSQLLHRYEVSNKLVKAKFVEKWLVKQYWGDNPEEVIANFTQYMDVRENRVTEIVKHIIGCRKGREALVRTGLITQSTKDIIEGQGRNTRRMSYVLPIYTATDDSDENADRPLGVRHPEQSVEEQRLRHRHREAMVFNDGTRPLNSEDIIQRNLLSSPILSPLQTAEDATVTGQDTATARG
;
A
#
# COMPACT_ATOMS: atom_id res chain seq x y z
N MET A 1 -23.15 87.04 -31.34
CA MET A 1 -21.91 86.53 -30.72
C MET A 1 -21.54 87.42 -29.54
N GLY A 2 -22.08 87.18 -28.34
CA GLY A 2 -21.84 88.08 -27.19
C GLY A 2 -22.37 87.60 -25.82
N PHE A 3 -22.66 86.31 -25.64
CA PHE A 3 -23.24 85.79 -24.39
C PHE A 3 -22.19 85.24 -23.40
N LEU A 4 -20.96 84.94 -23.84
CA LEU A 4 -19.90 84.38 -23.00
C LEU A 4 -19.15 85.41 -22.11
N PRO A 5 -18.83 86.64 -22.57
CA PRO A 5 -18.03 87.55 -21.76
C PRO A 5 -18.82 88.26 -20.63
N SER A 6 -20.16 88.24 -20.64
CA SER A 6 -20.97 88.80 -19.55
C SER A 6 -21.20 87.83 -18.40
N MET A 7 -21.32 86.52 -18.67
CA MET A 7 -21.45 85.51 -17.61
C MET A 7 -20.15 85.29 -16.82
N LEU A 8 -18.99 85.51 -17.45
CA LEU A 8 -17.68 85.40 -16.79
C LEU A 8 -17.37 86.54 -15.81
N ARG A 9 -18.20 87.58 -15.77
CA ARG A 9 -18.02 88.75 -14.89
C ARG A 9 -18.93 88.75 -13.67
N ASP A 10 -19.76 87.71 -13.53
CA ASP A 10 -20.65 87.52 -12.40
C ASP A 10 -19.93 86.70 -11.32
N ASP A 11 -19.64 87.32 -10.17
CA ASP A 11 -18.88 86.72 -9.06
C ASP A 11 -19.47 85.38 -8.60
N ARG A 12 -20.78 85.16 -8.81
CA ARG A 12 -21.47 83.91 -8.48
C ARG A 12 -21.08 82.75 -9.40
N VAL A 13 -20.81 83.02 -10.68
CA VAL A 13 -20.37 82.02 -11.65
C VAL A 13 -18.91 81.63 -11.38
N ILE A 14 -18.10 82.61 -10.98
CA ILE A 14 -16.71 82.38 -10.56
C ILE A 14 -16.66 81.53 -9.29
N LEU A 15 -17.47 81.86 -8.27
CA LEU A 15 -17.56 81.09 -7.03
C LEU A 15 -18.07 79.66 -7.27
N GLY A 16 -19.05 79.50 -8.17
CA GLY A 16 -19.55 78.20 -8.61
C GLY A 16 -18.47 77.36 -9.29
N PHE A 17 -17.66 77.96 -10.17
CA PHE A 17 -16.55 77.29 -10.83
C PHE A 17 -15.46 76.85 -9.84
N PHE A 18 -15.10 77.68 -8.86
CA PHE A 18 -14.15 77.28 -7.82
C PHE A 18 -14.70 76.15 -6.95
N GLY A 19 -15.99 76.18 -6.64
CA GLY A 19 -16.66 75.10 -5.91
C GLY A 19 -16.63 73.77 -6.69
N THR A 20 -16.96 73.79 -7.98
CA THR A 20 -16.92 72.56 -8.80
C THR A 20 -15.50 72.08 -9.02
N ALA A 21 -14.53 72.97 -9.22
CA ALA A 21 -13.12 72.60 -9.34
C ALA A 21 -12.58 71.96 -8.05
N ALA A 22 -12.97 72.45 -6.87
CA ALA A 22 -12.57 71.87 -5.58
C ALA A 22 -13.15 70.45 -5.37
N VAL A 23 -14.40 70.22 -5.78
CA VAL A 23 -15.01 68.89 -5.69
C VAL A 23 -14.34 67.93 -6.67
N VAL A 24 -14.08 68.36 -7.90
CA VAL A 24 -13.41 67.54 -8.92
C VAL A 24 -11.99 67.17 -8.49
N THR A 25 -11.24 68.12 -7.96
CA THR A 25 -9.87 67.85 -7.47
C THR A 25 -9.87 66.91 -6.26
N SER A 26 -10.80 67.07 -5.32
CA SER A 26 -10.95 66.16 -4.18
C SER A 26 -11.35 64.74 -4.61
N TRP A 27 -12.20 64.63 -5.63
CA TRP A 27 -12.61 63.35 -6.20
C TRP A 27 -11.45 62.64 -6.91
N ILE A 28 -10.64 63.38 -7.69
CA ILE A 28 -9.45 62.83 -8.35
C ILE A 28 -8.42 62.38 -7.30
N MET A 29 -8.23 63.16 -6.24
CA MET A 29 -7.36 62.78 -5.12
C MET A 29 -7.84 61.48 -4.47
N TYR A 30 -9.15 61.34 -4.25
CA TYR A 30 -9.73 60.12 -3.68
C TYR A 30 -9.46 58.89 -4.56
N LEU A 31 -9.68 58.99 -5.88
CA LEU A 31 -9.41 57.89 -6.81
C LEU A 31 -7.93 57.50 -6.85
N LEU A 32 -7.03 58.48 -6.87
CA LEU A 32 -5.58 58.21 -6.83
C LEU A 32 -5.16 57.54 -5.52
N LEU A 33 -5.71 57.99 -4.38
CA LEU A 33 -5.43 57.39 -3.08
C LEU A 33 -5.96 55.96 -2.96
N GLU A 34 -7.09 55.66 -3.59
CA GLU A 34 -7.64 54.31 -3.64
C GLU A 34 -6.74 53.38 -4.46
N ASP A 35 -6.28 53.84 -5.63
CA ASP A 35 -5.34 53.09 -6.47
C ASP A 35 -3.99 52.86 -5.76
N PHE A 36 -3.45 53.91 -5.11
CA PHE A 36 -2.23 53.78 -4.30
C PHE A 36 -2.41 52.90 -3.07
N ARG A 37 -3.59 52.89 -2.43
CA ARG A 37 -3.87 52.01 -1.30
C ARG A 37 -3.88 50.56 -1.76
N ASP A 38 -4.51 50.28 -2.89
CA ASP A 38 -4.65 48.93 -3.43
C ASP A 38 -3.32 48.42 -4.02
N GLU A 39 -2.45 49.30 -4.54
CA GLU A 39 -1.05 48.98 -4.89
C GLU A 39 -0.14 48.80 -3.66
N ALA A 40 -0.37 49.57 -2.59
CA ALA A 40 0.41 49.48 -1.35
C ALA A 40 -0.07 48.38 -0.41
N GLU A 41 -1.23 47.78 -0.65
CA GLU A 41 -1.70 46.62 0.08
C GLU A 41 -0.83 45.41 -0.28
N ILE A 42 0.22 45.20 0.53
CA ILE A 42 1.04 43.99 0.49
C ILE A 42 0.13 42.83 0.84
N LYS A 43 -0.46 42.19 -0.19
CA LYS A 43 -1.14 40.91 -0.02
C LYS A 43 -0.11 39.99 0.64
N PRO A 44 -0.40 39.38 1.81
CA PRO A 44 0.53 38.46 2.42
C PRO A 44 0.85 37.41 1.38
N ASP A 45 2.14 37.30 1.01
CA ASP A 45 2.59 36.31 0.04
C ASP A 45 2.00 34.97 0.48
N GLN A 46 1.10 34.42 -0.34
CA GLN A 46 0.66 33.05 -0.12
C GLN A 46 1.93 32.23 -0.08
N PRO A 47 2.21 31.49 1.02
CA PRO A 47 3.47 30.80 1.13
C PRO A 47 3.59 29.93 -0.11
N LYS A 48 4.61 30.19 -0.93
CA LYS A 48 4.93 29.36 -2.10
C LYS A 48 4.80 27.93 -1.62
N THR A 49 4.04 27.12 -2.34
CA THR A 49 3.86 25.70 -2.04
C THR A 49 5.26 25.09 -2.01
N GLN A 50 5.89 25.07 -0.83
CA GLN A 50 7.12 24.37 -0.63
C GLN A 50 6.76 22.91 -0.81
N TYR A 51 7.42 22.27 -1.76
CA TYR A 51 7.32 20.83 -1.90
C TYR A 51 7.73 20.23 -0.56
N ILE A 52 6.78 19.60 0.12
CA ILE A 52 7.02 18.88 1.37
C ILE A 52 8.02 17.79 1.01
N THR A 53 9.27 17.98 1.40
CA THR A 53 10.31 16.97 1.28
C THR A 53 10.12 15.94 2.39
N GLN A 54 10.57 14.71 2.20
CA GLN A 54 10.49 13.66 3.22
C GLN A 54 11.15 14.07 4.54
N GLU A 55 12.18 14.91 4.51
CA GLU A 55 12.78 15.50 5.72
C GLU A 55 11.82 16.45 6.45
N THR A 56 11.04 17.26 5.73
CA THR A 56 10.01 18.11 6.37
C THR A 56 8.85 17.29 6.92
N GLU A 57 8.53 16.19 6.24
CA GLU A 57 7.55 15.21 6.70
C GLU A 57 8.01 14.58 7.99
N ASP A 58 9.26 14.11 8.11
CA ASP A 58 9.85 13.47 9.29
C ASP A 58 10.07 14.42 10.49
N ASN A 59 10.19 15.72 10.23
CA ASN A 59 10.34 16.74 11.26
C ASN A 59 9.01 17.18 11.92
N LEU A 60 7.85 16.74 11.40
CA LEU A 60 6.56 17.02 12.05
C LEU A 60 6.53 16.44 13.48
N LYS A 61 6.11 17.27 14.44
CA LYS A 61 5.94 16.85 15.84
C LYS A 61 4.83 15.80 15.95
N LEU A 62 5.03 14.79 16.81
CA LEU A 62 4.03 13.73 17.07
C LEU A 62 2.69 14.30 17.54
N THR A 63 2.70 15.41 18.28
CA THR A 63 1.47 16.10 18.72
C THR A 63 0.67 16.65 17.55
N THR A 64 1.34 17.26 16.57
CA THR A 64 0.71 17.78 15.35
C THR A 64 0.12 16.64 14.53
N LEU A 65 0.87 15.55 14.40
CA LEU A 65 0.43 14.36 13.68
C LEU A 65 -0.80 13.72 14.34
N GLY A 66 -0.83 13.70 15.68
CA GLY A 66 -2.01 13.31 16.45
C GLY A 66 -3.24 14.18 16.18
N THR A 67 -3.06 15.50 16.05
CA THR A 67 -4.16 16.40 15.65
C THR A 67 -4.63 16.15 14.22
N LEU A 68 -3.70 15.90 13.29
CA LEU A 68 -4.03 15.60 11.89
C LEU A 68 -4.76 14.26 11.72
N LEU A 69 -4.41 13.25 12.52
CA LEU A 69 -5.12 11.96 12.57
C LEU A 69 -6.56 12.10 13.09
N GLY A 70 -6.84 13.12 13.90
CA GLY A 70 -8.19 13.45 14.38
C GLY A 70 -8.97 14.39 13.46
N HIS A 71 -8.38 14.85 12.36
CA HIS A 71 -9.00 15.85 11.50
C HIS A 71 -10.21 15.30 10.73
N TYR A 72 -11.29 16.05 10.55
CA TYR A 72 -12.50 15.54 9.87
C TYR A 72 -12.25 15.14 8.41
N ASN A 73 -11.32 15.82 7.73
CA ASN A 73 -10.96 15.53 6.35
C ASN A 73 -10.20 14.20 6.25
N TYR A 74 -10.79 13.23 5.57
CA TYR A 74 -10.21 11.92 5.30
C TYR A 74 -8.84 11.99 4.62
N ALA A 75 -8.65 12.87 3.64
CA ALA A 75 -7.37 12.97 2.93
C ALA A 75 -6.22 13.41 3.85
N ILE A 76 -6.52 14.31 4.80
CA ILE A 76 -5.54 14.76 5.80
C ILE A 76 -5.24 13.65 6.81
N ARG A 77 -6.26 12.89 7.22
CA ARG A 77 -6.07 11.73 8.09
C ARG A 77 -5.26 10.61 7.43
N ASP A 78 -5.56 10.30 6.18
CA ASP A 78 -4.89 9.25 5.40
C ASP A 78 -3.41 9.60 5.17
N THR A 79 -3.13 10.85 4.78
CA THR A 79 -1.75 11.34 4.67
C THR A 79 -1.04 11.29 6.02
N ALA A 80 -1.63 11.82 7.09
CA ALA A 80 -1.05 11.74 8.44
C ALA A 80 -0.78 10.29 8.89
N ALA A 81 -1.68 9.35 8.58
CA ALA A 81 -1.50 7.94 8.89
C ALA A 81 -0.32 7.32 8.13
N LYS A 82 -0.16 7.64 6.84
CA LYS A 82 0.99 7.19 6.04
C LYS A 82 2.30 7.69 6.62
N ILE A 83 2.38 8.99 6.94
CA ILE A 83 3.56 9.60 7.58
C ILE A 83 3.94 8.84 8.87
N VAL A 84 2.95 8.54 9.73
CA VAL A 84 3.19 7.75 10.96
C VAL A 84 3.74 6.37 10.64
N CYS A 85 3.11 5.67 9.70
CA CYS A 85 3.48 4.29 9.35
C CYS A 85 4.89 4.24 8.76
N ASP A 86 5.23 5.17 7.89
CA ASP A 86 6.52 5.19 7.21
C ASP A 86 7.65 5.53 8.20
N ARG A 87 7.42 6.46 9.13
CA ARG A 87 8.34 6.70 10.26
C ARG A 87 8.50 5.48 11.15
N ALA A 88 7.40 4.83 11.50
CA ALA A 88 7.41 3.66 12.37
C ALA A 88 8.08 2.45 11.70
N ALA A 89 8.00 2.34 10.37
CA ALA A 89 8.73 1.32 9.62
C ALA A 89 10.24 1.57 9.59
N ASN A 90 10.66 2.83 9.53
CA ASN A 90 12.08 3.21 9.54
C ASN A 90 12.71 3.14 10.94
N ASP A 91 11.90 3.26 12.00
CA ASP A 91 12.35 3.13 13.38
C ASP A 91 12.30 1.67 13.87
N GLY A 92 13.47 1.03 13.91
CA GLY A 92 13.61 -0.33 14.43
C GLY A 92 13.20 -0.48 15.90
N SER A 93 13.28 0.58 16.70
CA SER A 93 12.89 0.52 18.12
C SER A 93 11.38 0.40 18.31
N THR A 94 10.59 1.08 17.47
CA THR A 94 9.14 0.95 17.44
C THR A 94 8.72 -0.48 17.08
N LEU A 95 9.37 -1.10 16.10
CA LEU A 95 9.10 -2.48 15.71
C LEU A 95 9.39 -3.47 16.86
N ASP A 96 10.49 -3.29 17.59
CA ASP A 96 10.82 -4.11 18.76
C ASP A 96 9.77 -3.95 19.88
N VAL A 97 9.27 -2.74 20.13
CA VAL A 97 8.20 -2.47 21.11
C VAL A 97 6.89 -3.13 20.70
N LEU A 98 6.53 -3.08 19.41
CA LEU A 98 5.32 -3.74 18.89
C LEU A 98 5.42 -5.26 19.02
N LEU A 99 6.56 -5.85 18.62
CA LEU A 99 6.80 -7.28 18.76
C LEU A 99 6.76 -7.74 20.22
N TRP A 100 7.34 -6.94 21.12
CA TRP A 100 7.26 -7.22 22.55
C TRP A 100 5.83 -7.11 23.07
N GLY A 101 5.08 -6.09 22.65
CA GLY A 101 3.68 -5.88 23.00
C GLY A 101 2.76 -7.02 22.55
N ILE A 102 3.08 -7.65 21.42
CA ILE A 102 2.37 -8.84 20.91
C ILE A 102 2.56 -10.07 21.81
N THR A 103 3.65 -10.12 22.59
CA THR A 103 3.91 -11.24 23.52
C THR A 103 3.19 -11.10 24.86
N ARG A 104 2.46 -10.00 25.09
CA ARG A 104 1.76 -9.75 26.35
C ARG A 104 0.50 -10.62 26.49
N PRO A 105 0.19 -11.08 27.72
CA PRO A 105 -0.98 -11.91 27.97
C PRO A 105 -2.29 -11.12 27.81
N ASP A 106 -2.26 -9.80 28.06
CA ASP A 106 -3.43 -8.94 27.88
C ASP A 106 -3.90 -8.92 26.42
N TYR A 107 -5.19 -9.20 26.22
CA TYR A 107 -5.77 -9.35 24.89
C TYR A 107 -5.85 -8.00 24.17
N GLU A 108 -6.30 -6.95 24.85
CA GLU A 108 -6.49 -5.63 24.25
C GLU A 108 -5.15 -5.01 23.85
N GLU A 109 -4.15 -5.07 24.75
CA GLU A 109 -2.79 -4.63 24.43
C GLU A 109 -2.21 -5.41 23.24
N ARG A 110 -2.35 -6.75 23.23
CA ARG A 110 -1.87 -7.58 22.12
C ARG A 110 -2.56 -7.25 20.79
N MET A 111 -3.89 -7.13 20.80
CA MET A 111 -4.67 -6.80 19.61
C MET A 111 -4.31 -5.42 19.07
N LYS A 112 -4.13 -4.43 19.94
CA LYS A 112 -3.69 -3.09 19.55
C LYS A 112 -2.33 -3.13 18.86
N ASN A 113 -1.38 -3.88 19.42
CA ASN A 113 -0.04 -4.02 18.83
C ASN A 113 -0.07 -4.82 17.52
N LEU A 114 -0.89 -5.87 17.40
CA LEU A 114 -1.07 -6.61 16.14
C LEU A 114 -1.69 -5.76 15.04
N ARG A 115 -2.71 -4.94 15.36
CA ARG A 115 -3.33 -4.02 14.40
C ARG A 115 -2.37 -2.91 13.97
N ALA A 116 -1.62 -2.34 14.92
CA ALA A 116 -0.58 -1.37 14.62
C ALA A 116 0.51 -1.99 13.74
N LEU A 117 0.93 -3.21 14.04
CA LEU A 117 1.89 -3.94 13.22
C LEU A 117 1.33 -4.14 11.81
N ALA A 118 0.08 -4.59 11.66
CA ALA A 118 -0.55 -4.81 10.35
C ALA A 118 -0.67 -3.53 9.52
N MET A 119 -0.75 -2.37 10.18
CA MET A 119 -0.81 -1.07 9.52
C MET A 119 0.56 -0.57 9.03
N ILE A 120 1.65 -0.98 9.69
CA ILE A 120 3.03 -0.59 9.37
C ILE A 120 3.67 -1.56 8.37
N THR A 121 3.23 -2.82 8.38
CA THR A 121 3.76 -3.88 7.53
C THR A 121 3.11 -3.87 6.15
N ASP A 122 3.87 -3.41 5.17
CA ASP A 122 3.57 -3.55 3.75
C ASP A 122 4.56 -4.53 3.11
N GLN A 123 4.35 -4.82 1.83
CA GLN A 123 5.30 -5.59 1.03
C GLN A 123 6.73 -5.02 1.13
N ASN A 124 6.91 -3.71 1.22
CA ASN A 124 8.25 -3.11 1.31
C ASN A 124 8.92 -3.26 2.68
N THR A 125 8.13 -3.33 3.75
CA THR A 125 8.62 -3.35 5.15
C THR A 125 8.61 -4.75 5.76
N LEU A 126 8.00 -5.74 5.09
CA LEU A 126 8.05 -7.17 5.42
C LEU A 126 9.48 -7.75 5.63
N PRO A 127 10.54 -7.34 4.90
CA PRO A 127 11.91 -7.76 5.21
C PRO A 127 12.36 -7.43 6.64
N LEU A 128 11.85 -6.35 7.24
CA LEU A 128 12.20 -5.94 8.60
C LEU A 128 11.73 -6.95 9.64
N LEU A 129 10.67 -7.72 9.35
CA LEU A 129 10.19 -8.79 10.20
C LEU A 129 10.93 -10.13 10.01
N HIS A 130 11.88 -10.21 9.09
CA HIS A 130 12.59 -11.44 8.77
C HIS A 130 13.74 -11.78 9.75
N HIS A 131 13.47 -11.75 11.06
CA HIS A 131 14.42 -12.13 12.11
C HIS A 131 13.82 -13.09 13.14
N ASP A 132 14.69 -13.85 13.81
CA ASP A 132 14.27 -14.93 14.72
C ASP A 132 13.36 -14.45 15.87
N ARG A 133 13.56 -13.22 16.35
CA ARG A 133 12.73 -12.63 17.41
C ARG A 133 11.28 -12.38 16.95
N ALA A 134 11.07 -11.93 15.72
CA ALA A 134 9.72 -11.68 15.19
C ALA A 134 8.94 -12.99 15.07
N TYR A 135 9.53 -14.03 14.49
CA TYR A 135 8.90 -15.35 14.44
C TYR A 135 8.59 -15.89 15.84
N SER A 136 9.51 -15.72 16.80
CA SER A 136 9.28 -16.15 18.18
C SER A 136 8.15 -15.38 18.86
N ALA A 137 8.03 -14.07 18.61
CA ALA A 137 6.96 -13.23 19.12
C ALA A 137 5.59 -13.61 18.51
N LEU A 138 5.53 -13.83 17.19
CA LEU A 138 4.32 -14.30 16.51
C LEU A 138 3.87 -15.67 17.03
N VAL A 139 4.79 -16.63 17.19
CA VAL A 139 4.46 -17.95 17.77
C VAL A 139 4.01 -17.82 19.22
N ARG A 140 4.60 -16.91 20.00
CA ARG A 140 4.17 -16.65 21.38
C ARG A 140 2.76 -16.06 21.44
N SER A 141 2.42 -15.14 20.54
CA SER A 141 1.07 -14.60 20.41
C SER A 141 0.06 -15.68 20.04
N LEU A 142 0.39 -16.52 19.06
CA LEU A 142 -0.42 -17.67 18.67
C LEU A 142 -0.64 -18.63 19.84
N GLU A 143 0.39 -18.91 20.63
CA GLU A 143 0.28 -19.73 21.84
C GLU A 143 -0.71 -19.17 22.87
N LEU A 144 -0.81 -17.83 22.98
CA LEU A 144 -1.76 -17.16 23.87
C LEU A 144 -3.20 -17.13 23.33
N CYS A 145 -3.39 -17.30 22.01
CA CYS A 145 -4.71 -17.40 21.39
C CYS A 145 -5.34 -18.80 21.58
N VAL A 146 -4.55 -19.82 21.94
CA VAL A 146 -5.09 -21.17 22.16
C VAL A 146 -5.87 -21.19 23.49
N PRO A 147 -7.15 -21.58 23.48
CA PRO A 147 -7.92 -21.71 24.71
C PRO A 147 -7.31 -22.78 25.62
N THR A 148 -7.28 -22.52 26.93
CA THR A 148 -6.72 -23.44 27.94
C THR A 148 -7.59 -24.69 28.12
N GLU A 149 -8.87 -24.59 27.79
CA GLU A 149 -9.84 -25.69 27.84
C GLU A 149 -10.48 -25.83 26.45
N HIS A 150 -10.34 -27.01 25.85
CA HIS A 150 -11.00 -27.33 24.58
C HIS A 150 -12.42 -27.78 24.85
N LYS A 151 -13.37 -27.18 24.14
CA LYS A 151 -14.74 -27.66 24.14
C LYS A 151 -14.90 -28.76 23.08
N PRO A 152 -15.89 -29.64 23.22
CA PRO A 152 -16.17 -30.68 22.22
C PRO A 152 -16.43 -30.10 20.82
N GLU A 153 -17.01 -28.88 20.75
CA GLU A 153 -17.26 -28.12 19.54
C GLU A 153 -15.99 -27.63 18.81
N ASP A 154 -14.85 -27.62 19.48
CA ASP A 154 -13.57 -27.21 18.89
C ASP A 154 -12.87 -28.36 18.14
N LYS A 155 -13.46 -29.58 18.11
CA LYS A 155 -12.83 -30.77 17.51
C LYS A 155 -12.81 -30.63 15.99
N LEU A 156 -11.62 -30.69 15.41
CA LEU A 156 -11.41 -30.56 13.97
C LEU A 156 -11.65 -31.88 13.21
N ASN A 157 -12.85 -32.44 13.31
CA ASN A 157 -13.21 -33.72 12.68
C ASN A 157 -14.16 -33.58 11.48
N ASP A 158 -14.89 -32.46 11.37
CA ASP A 158 -15.87 -32.27 10.31
C ASP A 158 -15.19 -31.89 8.97
N LYS A 159 -15.50 -32.65 7.92
CA LYS A 159 -15.01 -32.45 6.55
C LYS A 159 -15.62 -31.22 5.89
N SER A 160 -16.85 -30.85 6.25
CA SER A 160 -17.60 -29.76 5.62
C SER A 160 -17.43 -28.41 6.30
N TYR A 161 -16.98 -28.39 7.55
CA TYR A 161 -16.91 -27.18 8.36
C TYR A 161 -15.52 -26.55 8.42
N ASP A 162 -15.41 -25.31 7.92
CA ASP A 162 -14.18 -24.53 8.01
C ASP A 162 -14.18 -23.60 9.24
N GLU A 163 -13.39 -23.96 10.24
CA GLU A 163 -13.24 -23.20 11.48
C GLU A 163 -12.42 -21.92 11.28
N TYR A 164 -11.68 -21.78 10.18
CA TYR A 164 -10.74 -20.68 9.98
C TYR A 164 -11.43 -19.32 10.07
N TYR A 165 -12.67 -19.21 9.57
CA TYR A 165 -13.46 -17.99 9.64
C TYR A 165 -13.93 -17.62 11.05
N LEU A 166 -13.94 -18.57 11.98
CA LEU A 166 -14.38 -18.37 13.37
C LEU A 166 -13.21 -18.23 14.34
N ARG A 167 -11.98 -18.45 13.88
CA ARG A 167 -10.77 -18.19 14.67
C ARG A 167 -10.70 -16.74 15.15
N ASP A 168 -10.01 -16.56 16.27
CA ASP A 168 -9.78 -15.26 16.87
C ASP A 168 -9.05 -14.32 15.90
N MET A 169 -9.38 -13.03 15.96
CA MET A 169 -8.79 -12.03 15.07
C MET A 169 -7.27 -11.91 15.29
N ALA A 170 -6.79 -12.05 16.53
CA ALA A 170 -5.36 -11.97 16.82
C ALA A 170 -4.62 -13.17 16.19
N GLU A 171 -5.24 -14.34 16.22
CA GLU A 171 -4.72 -15.56 15.59
C GLU A 171 -4.66 -15.40 14.06
N LYS A 172 -5.75 -14.92 13.44
CA LYS A 172 -5.79 -14.65 11.99
C LYS A 172 -4.71 -13.67 11.54
N LEU A 173 -4.49 -12.58 12.28
CA LEU A 173 -3.43 -11.62 11.99
C LEU A 173 -2.03 -12.24 12.10
N CYS A 174 -1.80 -13.07 13.12
CA CYS A 174 -0.52 -13.77 13.25
C CYS A 174 -0.29 -14.76 12.09
N LEU A 175 -1.32 -15.53 11.71
CA LEU A 175 -1.25 -16.46 10.58
C LEU A 175 -1.06 -15.74 9.24
N MET A 176 -1.68 -14.57 9.06
CA MET A 176 -1.44 -13.69 7.92
C MET A 176 0.04 -13.32 7.80
N PHE A 177 0.66 -12.82 8.89
CA PHE A 177 2.09 -12.47 8.87
C PHE A 177 2.97 -13.67 8.56
N VAL A 178 2.69 -14.82 9.17
CA VAL A 178 3.47 -16.04 8.93
C VAL A 178 3.34 -16.49 7.48
N SER A 179 2.13 -16.49 6.91
CA SER A 179 1.92 -16.84 5.49
C SER A 179 2.66 -15.88 4.55
N GLN A 180 2.53 -14.56 4.76
CA GLN A 180 3.23 -13.55 3.95
C GLN A 180 4.76 -13.70 4.03
N LEU A 181 5.31 -13.95 5.22
CA LEU A 181 6.74 -14.17 5.42
C LEU A 181 7.23 -15.46 4.74
N LEU A 182 6.42 -16.52 4.72
CA LEU A 182 6.76 -17.77 4.06
C LEU A 182 6.70 -17.66 2.53
N HIS A 183 5.68 -16.97 2.00
CA HIS A 183 5.54 -16.76 0.56
C HIS A 183 6.73 -15.99 -0.03
N ARG A 184 7.26 -15.00 0.71
CA ARG A 184 8.37 -14.17 0.21
C ARG A 184 9.75 -14.77 0.41
N TYR A 185 10.00 -15.45 1.54
CA TYR A 185 11.37 -15.86 1.91
C TYR A 185 11.60 -17.37 1.99
N GLU A 186 10.57 -18.21 1.81
CA GLU A 186 10.64 -19.68 1.94
C GLU A 186 11.21 -20.17 3.30
N VAL A 187 11.25 -19.31 4.33
CA VAL A 187 11.99 -19.59 5.57
C VAL A 187 11.19 -20.40 6.59
N SER A 188 10.90 -21.63 6.20
CA SER A 188 10.43 -22.70 7.08
C SER A 188 11.37 -22.96 8.27
N ASN A 189 12.69 -22.81 8.07
CA ASN A 189 13.68 -23.10 9.12
C ASN A 189 13.57 -22.18 10.36
N LYS A 190 13.30 -20.88 10.18
CA LYS A 190 13.16 -19.93 11.30
C LYS A 190 11.86 -20.15 12.04
N LEU A 191 10.76 -20.44 11.33
CA LEU A 191 9.47 -20.76 11.93
C LEU A 191 9.53 -22.05 12.76
N VAL A 192 10.21 -23.08 12.24
CA VAL A 192 10.46 -24.33 12.98
C VAL A 192 11.34 -24.08 14.19
N LYS A 193 12.39 -23.25 14.08
CA LYS A 193 13.23 -22.84 15.22
C LYS A 193 12.43 -22.09 16.29
N ALA A 194 11.46 -21.29 15.89
CA ALA A 194 10.52 -20.62 16.80
C ALA A 194 9.50 -21.57 17.45
N LYS A 195 9.54 -22.87 17.11
CA LYS A 195 8.70 -23.94 17.65
C LYS A 195 7.21 -23.78 17.35
N PHE A 196 6.86 -23.24 16.18
CA PHE A 196 5.46 -23.11 15.75
C PHE A 196 4.68 -24.42 15.86
N VAL A 197 5.26 -25.53 15.39
CA VAL A 197 4.64 -26.86 15.46
C VAL A 197 4.41 -27.28 16.91
N GLU A 198 5.46 -27.27 17.72
CA GLU A 198 5.44 -27.75 19.11
C GLU A 198 4.57 -26.88 20.03
N LYS A 199 4.47 -25.57 19.77
CA LYS A 199 3.80 -24.61 20.66
C LYS A 199 2.36 -24.30 20.29
N TRP A 200 2.02 -24.34 19.01
CA TRP A 200 0.69 -23.94 18.54
C TRP A 200 0.00 -25.06 17.78
N LEU A 201 0.65 -25.66 16.77
CA LEU A 201 -0.03 -26.64 15.90
C LEU A 201 -0.49 -27.87 16.66
N VAL A 202 0.34 -28.40 17.57
CA VAL A 202 0.01 -29.58 18.40
C VAL A 202 -1.10 -29.31 19.40
N LYS A 203 -1.22 -28.06 19.86
CA LYS A 203 -2.23 -27.66 20.85
C LYS A 203 -3.61 -27.44 20.23
N GLN A 204 -3.74 -27.56 18.90
CA GLN A 204 -5.06 -27.56 18.27
C GLN A 204 -5.77 -28.89 18.57
N TYR A 205 -7.09 -28.86 18.64
CA TYR A 205 -7.87 -30.03 19.04
C TYR A 205 -8.12 -30.97 17.86
N TRP A 206 -7.09 -31.74 17.52
CA TRP A 206 -7.12 -32.73 16.43
C TRP A 206 -7.86 -34.02 16.82
N GLY A 207 -7.93 -34.36 18.11
CA GLY A 207 -8.60 -35.56 18.61
C GLY A 207 -7.95 -36.12 19.88
N ASP A 208 -8.62 -37.10 20.47
CA ASP A 208 -8.23 -37.67 21.78
C ASP A 208 -7.22 -38.82 21.62
N ASN A 209 -7.32 -39.55 20.51
CA ASN A 209 -6.46 -40.69 20.18
C ASN A 209 -5.39 -40.30 19.17
N PRO A 210 -4.16 -40.84 19.27
CA PRO A 210 -3.08 -40.53 18.33
C PRO A 210 -3.42 -40.92 16.88
N GLU A 211 -4.19 -42.00 16.68
CA GLU A 211 -4.64 -42.40 15.34
C GLU A 211 -5.70 -41.45 14.78
N GLU A 212 -6.63 -40.98 15.63
CA GLU A 212 -7.62 -39.96 15.25
C GLU A 212 -6.95 -38.63 14.90
N VAL A 213 -5.93 -38.23 15.67
CA VAL A 213 -5.15 -37.02 15.40
C VAL A 213 -4.54 -37.06 14.01
N ILE A 214 -3.90 -38.18 13.63
CA ILE A 214 -3.28 -38.33 12.31
C ILE A 214 -4.34 -38.34 11.20
N ALA A 215 -5.45 -39.04 11.39
CA ALA A 215 -6.53 -39.12 10.41
C ALA A 215 -7.18 -37.75 10.18
N ASN A 216 -7.54 -37.04 11.26
CA ASN A 216 -8.16 -35.72 11.20
C ASN A 216 -7.20 -34.68 10.64
N PHE A 217 -5.91 -34.72 11.02
CA PHE A 217 -4.90 -33.84 10.45
C PHE A 217 -4.71 -34.07 8.95
N THR A 218 -4.67 -35.32 8.50
CA THR A 218 -4.54 -35.66 7.07
C THR A 218 -5.79 -35.19 6.29
N GLN A 219 -6.97 -35.47 6.82
CA GLN A 219 -8.24 -35.01 6.24
C GLN A 219 -8.32 -33.48 6.16
N TYR A 220 -7.87 -32.78 7.20
CA TYR A 220 -7.81 -31.32 7.22
C TYR A 220 -6.93 -30.78 6.10
N MET A 221 -5.76 -31.38 5.90
CA MET A 221 -4.80 -30.98 4.87
C MET A 221 -5.28 -31.25 3.44
N ASP A 222 -6.09 -32.29 3.23
CA ASP A 222 -6.60 -32.68 1.90
C ASP A 222 -7.80 -31.85 1.45
N VAL A 223 -8.63 -31.40 2.40
CA VAL A 223 -9.94 -30.79 2.10
C VAL A 223 -9.91 -29.26 2.22
N ARG A 224 -9.00 -28.70 3.01
CA ARG A 224 -8.97 -27.26 3.31
C ARG A 224 -7.88 -26.53 2.53
N GLU A 225 -8.23 -25.41 1.95
CA GLU A 225 -7.31 -24.48 1.27
C GLU A 225 -7.17 -23.18 2.08
N ASN A 226 -6.81 -23.31 3.36
CA ASN A 226 -6.67 -22.19 4.27
C ASN A 226 -5.20 -21.78 4.44
N ARG A 227 -4.95 -20.57 4.94
CA ARG A 227 -3.59 -20.10 5.27
C ARG A 227 -2.83 -21.06 6.19
N VAL A 228 -3.52 -21.80 7.06
CA VAL A 228 -2.91 -22.86 7.89
C VAL A 228 -2.38 -24.00 7.03
N THR A 229 -3.15 -24.50 6.06
CA THR A 229 -2.72 -25.60 5.19
C THR A 229 -1.58 -25.16 4.27
N GLU A 230 -1.57 -23.89 3.83
CA GLU A 230 -0.42 -23.30 3.13
C GLU A 230 0.85 -23.31 3.98
N ILE A 231 0.77 -22.78 5.21
CA ILE A 231 1.90 -22.76 6.15
C ILE A 231 2.43 -24.18 6.38
N VAL A 232 1.54 -25.15 6.61
CA VAL A 232 1.92 -26.55 6.83
C VAL A 232 2.56 -27.16 5.58
N LYS A 233 2.05 -26.89 4.37
CA LYS A 233 2.67 -27.33 3.10
C LYS A 233 4.13 -26.83 3.00
N HIS A 234 4.39 -25.57 3.37
CA HIS A 234 5.76 -25.04 3.43
C HIS A 234 6.64 -25.70 4.50
N ILE A 235 6.07 -26.06 5.67
CA ILE A 235 6.79 -26.79 6.72
C ILE A 235 7.15 -28.22 6.27
N ILE A 236 6.25 -28.91 5.57
CA ILE A 236 6.50 -30.26 5.03
C ILE A 236 7.60 -30.25 3.97
N GLY A 237 7.70 -29.19 3.17
CA GLY A 237 8.81 -28.99 2.22
C GLY A 237 10.19 -28.93 2.90
N CYS A 238 10.23 -28.64 4.20
CA CYS A 238 11.47 -28.49 4.96
C CYS A 238 11.82 -29.72 5.77
N ARG A 239 13.06 -30.21 5.66
CA ARG A 239 13.55 -31.37 6.42
C ARG A 239 13.38 -31.21 7.94
N LYS A 240 13.74 -30.04 8.50
CA LYS A 240 13.57 -29.75 9.93
C LYS A 240 12.10 -29.67 10.34
N GLY A 241 11.24 -29.19 9.44
CA GLY A 241 9.79 -29.14 9.65
C GLY A 241 9.18 -30.53 9.73
N ARG A 242 9.56 -31.44 8.82
CA ARG A 242 9.14 -32.86 8.86
C ARG A 242 9.58 -33.55 10.15
N GLU A 243 10.83 -33.35 10.56
CA GLU A 243 11.33 -33.89 11.83
C GLU A 243 10.53 -33.38 13.03
N ALA A 244 10.13 -32.11 13.03
CA ALA A 244 9.28 -31.54 14.08
C ALA A 244 7.87 -32.16 14.07
N LEU A 245 7.24 -32.31 12.90
CA LEU A 245 5.90 -32.91 12.76
C LEU A 245 5.86 -34.38 13.21
N VAL A 246 6.92 -35.14 12.93
CA VAL A 246 7.06 -36.53 13.41
C VAL A 246 7.30 -36.57 14.91
N ARG A 247 8.17 -35.68 15.44
CA ARG A 247 8.41 -35.61 16.90
C ARG A 247 7.12 -35.33 17.67
N THR A 248 6.22 -34.55 17.08
CA THR A 248 4.95 -34.19 17.69
C THR A 248 3.82 -35.19 17.43
N GLY A 249 4.06 -36.26 16.66
CA GLY A 249 3.06 -37.29 16.38
C GLY A 249 1.94 -36.86 15.44
N LEU A 250 2.07 -35.73 14.74
CA LEU A 250 1.09 -35.27 13.74
C LEU A 250 1.21 -36.06 12.43
N ILE A 251 2.41 -36.59 12.15
CA ILE A 251 2.71 -37.39 10.97
C ILE A 251 3.49 -38.64 11.39
N THR A 252 3.20 -39.78 10.75
CA THR A 252 3.90 -41.05 10.98
C THR A 252 5.29 -41.06 10.36
N GLN A 253 6.23 -41.77 11.00
CA GLN A 253 7.59 -41.99 10.48
C GLN A 253 7.57 -42.63 9.07
N SER A 254 6.60 -43.51 8.79
CA SER A 254 6.40 -44.11 7.46
C SER A 254 6.12 -43.05 6.38
N THR A 255 5.31 -42.03 6.68
CA THR A 255 5.01 -40.93 5.78
C THR A 255 6.26 -40.07 5.52
N LYS A 256 7.09 -39.85 6.56
CA LYS A 256 8.37 -39.16 6.41
C LYS A 256 9.30 -39.91 5.44
N ASP A 257 9.39 -41.23 5.57
CA ASP A 257 10.28 -42.06 4.75
C ASP A 257 9.83 -42.10 3.28
N ILE A 258 8.50 -42.09 3.01
CA ILE A 258 7.95 -41.95 1.64
C ILE A 258 8.35 -40.61 1.01
N ILE A 259 8.20 -39.52 1.77
CA ILE A 259 8.53 -38.17 1.31
C ILE A 259 10.04 -38.02 1.07
N GLU A 260 10.88 -38.65 1.89
CA GLU A 260 12.35 -38.62 1.74
C GLU A 260 12.86 -39.53 0.62
N GLY A 261 12.21 -40.68 0.40
CA GLY A 261 12.55 -41.62 -0.66
C GLY A 261 12.31 -41.09 -2.08
N GLN A 262 11.38 -40.13 -2.27
CA GLN A 262 11.13 -39.48 -3.57
C GLN A 262 12.14 -38.37 -3.94
N GLY A 263 13.10 -38.07 -3.06
CA GLY A 263 14.03 -36.93 -3.17
C GLY A 263 15.10 -36.95 -4.28
N ARG A 264 14.97 -37.75 -5.34
CA ARG A 264 15.86 -37.70 -6.53
C ARG A 264 15.23 -37.08 -7.78
N ASN A 265 13.92 -36.80 -7.78
CA ASN A 265 13.27 -36.08 -8.88
C ASN A 265 12.58 -34.82 -8.36
N THR A 266 13.38 -33.78 -8.17
CA THR A 266 12.89 -32.41 -7.98
C THR A 266 12.23 -31.94 -9.28
N ARG A 267 10.91 -32.16 -9.40
CA ARG A 267 9.95 -31.35 -10.17
C ARG A 267 8.54 -31.85 -9.87
N ARG A 268 7.77 -31.01 -9.19
CA ARG A 268 6.33 -31.17 -8.86
C ARG A 268 5.98 -32.42 -8.06
N MET A 269 5.93 -32.27 -6.74
CA MET A 269 5.23 -33.20 -5.85
C MET A 269 3.72 -33.04 -6.10
N SER A 270 3.23 -33.77 -7.09
CA SER A 270 1.81 -34.04 -7.29
C SER A 270 1.39 -35.02 -6.21
N TYR A 271 0.64 -34.55 -5.21
CA TYR A 271 -0.21 -35.44 -4.45
C TYR A 271 -1.19 -36.08 -5.44
N VAL A 272 -1.34 -37.41 -5.40
CA VAL A 272 -2.37 -38.12 -6.17
C VAL A 272 -3.70 -37.81 -5.49
N LEU A 273 -4.29 -36.67 -5.86
CA LEU A 273 -5.66 -36.28 -5.56
C LEU A 273 -6.30 -35.88 -6.90
N PRO A 274 -7.50 -36.39 -7.26
CA PRO A 274 -8.15 -36.06 -8.52
C PRO A 274 -8.48 -34.57 -8.55
N ILE A 275 -7.78 -33.84 -9.42
CA ILE A 275 -7.94 -32.41 -9.65
C ILE A 275 -9.25 -32.18 -10.43
N TYR A 276 -10.25 -31.60 -9.79
CA TYR A 276 -11.19 -30.73 -10.48
C TYR A 276 -10.61 -29.32 -10.40
N THR A 277 -10.14 -28.80 -11.53
CA THR A 277 -9.85 -27.36 -11.67
C THR A 277 -11.18 -26.64 -11.70
N ALA A 278 -11.67 -26.22 -10.53
CA ALA A 278 -12.70 -25.21 -10.44
C ALA A 278 -11.99 -23.85 -10.33
N THR A 279 -12.01 -23.13 -11.45
CA THR A 279 -12.03 -21.66 -11.42
C THR A 279 -13.30 -21.23 -10.71
N ASP A 280 -13.21 -20.46 -9.63
CA ASP A 280 -14.16 -19.38 -9.31
C ASP A 280 -13.78 -18.68 -8.00
N ASP A 281 -13.31 -17.44 -8.17
CA ASP A 281 -13.85 -16.22 -7.55
C ASP A 281 -14.76 -16.43 -6.34
N SER A 282 -14.19 -16.43 -5.14
CA SER A 282 -14.94 -16.20 -3.90
C SER A 282 -14.05 -15.71 -2.77
N ASP A 283 -13.34 -14.60 -2.99
CA ASP A 283 -12.47 -13.95 -1.99
C ASP A 283 -12.84 -12.48 -1.75
N GLU A 284 -14.15 -12.15 -1.76
CA GLU A 284 -14.57 -10.75 -1.82
C GLU A 284 -14.70 -10.01 -0.47
N ASN A 285 -14.44 -10.63 0.70
CA ASN A 285 -14.67 -9.92 1.97
C ASN A 285 -13.66 -10.12 3.10
N ALA A 286 -12.64 -10.99 2.98
CA ALA A 286 -11.57 -11.11 3.97
C ALA A 286 -10.25 -10.43 3.55
N ASP A 287 -10.13 -10.06 2.28
CA ASP A 287 -8.91 -9.62 1.61
C ASP A 287 -8.90 -8.13 1.24
N ARG A 288 -9.54 -7.28 2.06
CA ARG A 288 -9.10 -5.89 2.12
C ARG A 288 -7.86 -5.83 3.02
N PRO A 289 -6.63 -5.69 2.49
CA PRO A 289 -5.64 -4.96 3.26
C PRO A 289 -6.29 -3.64 3.66
N LEU A 290 -6.08 -3.22 4.90
CA LEU A 290 -6.41 -1.87 5.32
C LEU A 290 -5.63 -0.91 4.40
N GLY A 291 -6.26 -0.50 3.30
CA GLY A 291 -5.65 0.23 2.20
C GLY A 291 -4.99 -0.67 1.17
N VAL A 292 -5.61 -0.80 -0.01
CA VAL A 292 -4.85 -1.00 -1.25
C VAL A 292 -3.98 0.25 -1.40
N ARG A 293 -2.75 0.21 -0.90
CA ARG A 293 -1.72 1.18 -1.28
C ARG A 293 -1.44 0.91 -2.75
N HIS A 294 -1.92 1.81 -3.62
CA HIS A 294 -1.55 1.83 -5.02
C HIS A 294 -0.02 1.69 -5.11
N PRO A 295 0.52 0.81 -5.99
CA PRO A 295 1.96 0.71 -6.18
C PRO A 295 2.50 2.11 -6.46
N GLU A 296 3.52 2.49 -5.68
CA GLU A 296 4.16 3.80 -5.72
C GLU A 296 4.52 4.16 -7.16
N GLN A 297 3.75 5.07 -7.74
CA GLN A 297 4.07 5.65 -9.03
C GLN A 297 5.28 6.56 -8.83
N SER A 298 6.35 6.29 -9.57
CA SER A 298 7.54 7.14 -9.62
C SER A 298 7.13 8.61 -9.79
N VAL A 299 7.85 9.52 -9.12
CA VAL A 299 7.66 10.97 -9.20
C VAL A 299 7.59 11.46 -10.66
N GLU A 300 8.26 10.76 -11.59
CA GLU A 300 8.19 11.03 -13.03
C GLU A 300 6.85 10.65 -13.68
N GLU A 301 6.20 9.56 -13.24
CA GLU A 301 4.89 9.14 -13.75
C GLU A 301 3.76 10.06 -13.24
N GLN A 302 3.86 10.53 -11.99
CA GLN A 302 2.96 11.56 -11.46
C GLN A 302 3.12 12.89 -12.22
N ARG A 303 4.36 13.28 -12.58
CA ARG A 303 4.63 14.45 -13.42
C ARG A 303 4.00 14.33 -14.82
N LEU A 304 4.07 13.15 -15.45
CA LEU A 304 3.42 12.89 -16.74
C LEU A 304 1.89 13.05 -16.65
N ARG A 305 1.26 12.54 -15.58
CA ARG A 305 -0.18 12.67 -15.37
C ARG A 305 -0.62 14.10 -15.07
N HIS A 306 0.16 14.86 -14.29
CA HIS A 306 -0.12 16.28 -14.05
C HIS A 306 0.04 17.13 -15.32
N ARG A 307 0.97 16.78 -16.20
CA ARG A 307 1.16 17.47 -17.50
C ARG A 307 0.04 17.16 -18.51
N HIS A 308 -0.65 16.02 -18.37
CA HIS A 308 -1.76 15.59 -19.25
C HIS A 308 -3.17 15.96 -18.73
N ARG A 309 -3.31 16.58 -17.56
CA ARG A 309 -4.61 16.89 -16.93
C ARG A 309 -5.08 18.33 -17.16
N GLU A 310 -5.15 18.74 -18.42
CA GLU A 310 -5.97 19.89 -18.83
C GLU A 310 -6.92 19.44 -19.95
N ALA A 311 -7.95 18.68 -19.58
CA ALA A 311 -9.11 18.45 -20.41
C ALA A 311 -10.23 19.34 -19.88
N MET A 312 -10.71 20.28 -20.70
CA MET A 312 -11.88 21.09 -20.35
C MET A 312 -13.13 20.40 -20.88
N VAL A 313 -14.13 20.23 -20.01
CA VAL A 313 -15.40 19.58 -20.37
C VAL A 313 -16.50 20.64 -20.42
N PHE A 314 -17.09 20.86 -21.60
CA PHE A 314 -18.18 21.80 -21.81
C PHE A 314 -19.46 21.03 -22.13
N ASN A 315 -20.31 20.84 -21.12
CA ASN A 315 -21.64 20.27 -21.30
C ASN A 315 -22.68 21.33 -20.90
N ASP A 316 -23.61 21.61 -21.82
CA ASP A 316 -24.73 22.55 -21.63
C ASP A 316 -25.88 21.96 -20.79
N GLY A 317 -25.70 20.75 -20.24
CA GLY A 317 -26.59 20.12 -19.26
C GLY A 317 -27.86 19.49 -19.84
N THR A 318 -28.09 19.60 -21.14
CA THR A 318 -29.30 19.07 -21.83
C THR A 318 -29.14 17.63 -22.32
N ARG A 319 -27.96 17.03 -22.21
CA ARG A 319 -27.68 15.63 -22.61
C ARG A 319 -26.59 14.95 -21.76
N PRO A 320 -26.52 13.60 -21.74
CA PRO A 320 -25.43 12.86 -21.10
C PRO A 320 -24.08 13.18 -21.75
N LEU A 321 -23.01 13.16 -20.95
CA LEU A 321 -21.65 13.50 -21.39
C LEU A 321 -21.20 12.62 -22.56
N ASN A 322 -20.84 13.24 -23.68
CA ASN A 322 -20.24 12.57 -24.84
C ASN A 322 -18.76 12.94 -24.99
N SER A 323 -18.02 12.12 -25.74
CA SER A 323 -16.58 12.34 -26.01
C SER A 323 -16.29 13.65 -26.75
N GLU A 324 -17.29 14.21 -27.43
CA GLU A 324 -17.22 15.52 -28.12
C GLU A 324 -17.25 16.72 -27.16
N ASP A 325 -17.74 16.53 -25.92
CA ASP A 325 -17.82 17.57 -24.90
C ASP A 325 -16.46 17.76 -24.17
N ILE A 326 -15.42 16.99 -24.54
CA ILE A 326 -14.12 16.92 -23.88
C ILE A 326 -13.02 17.49 -24.81
N ILE A 327 -12.51 18.67 -24.49
CA ILE A 327 -11.42 19.31 -25.24
C ILE A 327 -10.09 19.03 -24.54
N GLN A 328 -9.21 18.29 -25.23
CA GLN A 328 -7.86 17.98 -24.76
C GLN A 328 -6.81 18.81 -25.52
N ARG A 329 -5.76 19.27 -24.83
CA ARG A 329 -4.65 20.00 -25.44
C ARG A 329 -3.76 19.04 -26.24
N ASN A 330 -3.92 19.01 -27.57
CA ASN A 330 -3.03 18.26 -28.46
C ASN A 330 -1.60 18.83 -28.39
N LEU A 331 -0.67 18.08 -27.78
CA LEU A 331 0.76 18.33 -27.86
C LEU A 331 1.29 17.89 -29.23
N LEU A 332 0.98 18.66 -30.28
CA LEU A 332 1.65 18.57 -31.57
C LEU A 332 1.97 19.99 -32.06
N SER A 333 2.99 20.59 -31.47
CA SER A 333 3.96 21.45 -32.17
C SER A 333 4.93 22.08 -31.17
N SER A 334 6.14 21.53 -31.11
CA SER A 334 7.33 22.31 -30.82
C SER A 334 8.41 21.86 -31.81
N PRO A 335 9.05 22.78 -32.54
CA PRO A 335 9.90 22.44 -33.67
C PRO A 335 11.35 22.18 -33.23
N ILE A 336 12.09 21.48 -34.10
CA ILE A 336 13.56 21.37 -34.18
C ILE A 336 14.22 20.33 -33.26
N LEU A 337 14.65 19.19 -33.83
CA LEU A 337 16.07 18.86 -34.07
C LEU A 337 16.21 17.47 -34.72
N SER A 338 16.69 17.44 -35.96
CA SER A 338 17.15 16.22 -36.64
C SER A 338 18.56 15.86 -36.13
N PRO A 339 18.89 14.59 -35.89
CA PRO A 339 20.28 14.20 -35.65
C PRO A 339 21.03 14.09 -36.98
N LEU A 340 22.16 14.80 -37.06
CA LEU A 340 23.24 14.50 -37.99
C LEU A 340 23.76 13.08 -37.72
N GLN A 341 23.77 12.24 -38.75
CA GLN A 341 24.49 10.96 -38.73
C GLN A 341 25.33 10.87 -40.02
N THR A 342 26.63 10.78 -39.81
CA THR A 342 27.73 10.60 -40.77
C THR A 342 27.89 9.14 -41.21
N ALA A 343 28.69 8.96 -42.29
CA ALA A 343 29.21 7.73 -42.94
C ALA A 343 28.40 7.32 -44.20
N GLU A 344 28.82 7.61 -45.44
CA GLU A 344 30.05 7.16 -46.16
C GLU A 344 30.32 5.66 -46.01
N ASP A 345 29.82 4.84 -46.95
CA ASP A 345 30.65 3.97 -47.80
C ASP A 345 29.80 3.09 -48.72
N ALA A 346 30.00 3.22 -50.04
CA ALA A 346 29.94 2.12 -51.02
C ALA A 346 30.18 2.69 -52.43
N THR A 347 31.46 2.83 -52.76
CA THR A 347 31.95 3.11 -54.11
C THR A 347 31.79 1.92 -55.05
N VAL A 348 31.45 2.27 -56.29
CA VAL A 348 31.63 1.57 -57.55
C VAL A 348 33.01 0.92 -57.70
N THR A 349 33.06 -0.35 -58.09
CA THR A 349 34.12 -0.89 -58.98
C THR A 349 33.55 -2.04 -59.82
N GLY A 350 33.72 -1.95 -61.13
CA GLY A 350 33.42 -3.03 -62.06
C GLY A 350 34.60 -3.96 -62.32
N GLN A 351 34.25 -5.01 -63.06
CA GLN A 351 35.05 -5.83 -63.97
C GLN A 351 35.99 -6.94 -63.46
N ASP A 352 35.79 -8.08 -64.12
CA ASP A 352 36.75 -9.05 -64.63
C ASP A 352 37.02 -10.38 -63.88
N THR A 353 36.38 -11.41 -64.48
CA THR A 353 36.97 -12.65 -64.99
C THR A 353 37.24 -13.85 -64.08
N ALA A 354 36.68 -14.98 -64.56
CA ALA A 354 37.35 -16.26 -64.81
C ALA A 354 37.58 -17.26 -63.65
N THR A 355 36.78 -18.33 -63.73
CA THR A 355 37.26 -19.71 -63.97
C THR A 355 37.86 -20.50 -62.79
N ALA A 356 37.06 -21.49 -62.35
CA ALA A 356 37.41 -22.90 -62.04
C ALA A 356 38.48 -23.17 -60.96
N ARG A 357 38.40 -24.25 -60.18
CA ARG A 357 38.12 -25.63 -60.60
C ARG A 357 38.14 -26.49 -59.33
N GLY A 358 37.20 -27.44 -59.20
CA GLY A 358 37.40 -28.60 -58.32
C GLY A 358 37.22 -28.34 -56.83
#